data_AF-A0A1V5GRR8-F1
#
_entry.id   AF-A0A1V5GRR8-F1
#
_cell.length_a   1.000
_cell.length_b   1.000
_cell.length_c   1.000
_cell.angle_alpha   90.00
_cell.angle_beta   90.00
_cell.angle_gamma   90.00
#
_symmetry.space_group_name_H-M   'P 1'
#
loop_
_entity.id
_entity.type
_entity.pdbx_description
1 polymer ?
#
loop_
_entity_poly.entity_id
_entity_poly.type
_entity_poly.pdbx_seq_one_letter_code
_entity_poly.pdbx_strand_id
1 'polypeptide(L)'
;MKRLIAAAIACTAASAVLTGCGQKKPDIDAKPQGTAAVSQKSQNYQDALAECFNASFSVNGGQVFYAYMYPDEYIDDLKEKGEYDSTVNQFNLNQEKRPDLTDGVYEFGSVTEAKELNDKQREAVKSYFAGKCDERGLGLTADDFTVGEGYEVSYTYTKDGNDAGSDLALAVVINDQGWKVIPS
;
A
#
# COMPACT_ATOMS: atom_id res chain seq x y z
N MET A 1 24.42 -23.40 41.19
CA MET A 1 23.72 -24.71 41.05
C MET A 1 22.58 -24.78 42.07
N LYS A 2 21.42 -25.34 41.66
CA LYS A 2 20.14 -25.57 42.39
C LYS A 2 19.22 -24.33 42.43
N ARG A 3 18.26 -24.17 41.50
CA ARG A 3 16.94 -24.83 41.27
C ARG A 3 15.79 -24.27 42.14
N LEU A 4 15.03 -23.35 41.53
CA LEU A 4 13.56 -23.21 41.36
C LEU A 4 12.51 -23.70 42.41
N ILE A 5 11.35 -23.01 42.32
CA ILE A 5 9.94 -23.36 42.66
C ILE A 5 9.49 -22.93 44.08
N ALA A 6 8.78 -21.81 44.28
CA ALA A 6 7.38 -21.42 43.99
C ALA A 6 6.34 -21.94 44.99
N ALA A 7 5.51 -21.04 45.53
CA ALA A 7 4.23 -21.35 46.16
C ALA A 7 3.26 -20.15 46.04
N ALA A 8 2.05 -20.46 45.60
CA ALA A 8 0.97 -19.56 45.24
C ALA A 8 0.09 -19.17 46.44
N ILE A 9 -0.47 -17.97 46.39
CA ILE A 9 -1.56 -17.43 47.23
C ILE A 9 -2.24 -16.35 46.36
N ALA A 10 -3.54 -16.12 46.28
CA ALA A 10 -4.80 -16.86 46.51
C ALA A 10 -5.90 -15.94 45.93
N CYS A 11 -7.04 -16.51 45.56
CA CYS A 11 -8.22 -15.86 44.96
C CYS A 11 -8.80 -14.67 45.73
N THR A 12 -9.44 -13.73 45.01
CA THR A 12 -10.73 -13.04 45.27
C THR A 12 -10.84 -11.82 44.34
N ALA A 13 -11.97 -11.35 43.82
CA ALA A 13 -13.37 -11.74 43.84
C ALA A 13 -14.03 -11.11 42.59
N ALA A 14 -15.09 -11.74 42.09
CA ALA A 14 -15.98 -11.16 41.08
C ALA A 14 -16.99 -10.22 41.76
N SER A 15 -17.26 -9.07 41.14
CA SER A 15 -18.52 -8.34 41.35
C SER A 15 -18.91 -7.54 40.11
N ALA A 16 -20.22 -7.54 39.89
CA ALA A 16 -20.94 -7.38 38.65
C ALA A 16 -21.11 -5.94 38.15
N VAL A 17 -21.11 -5.83 36.82
CA VAL A 17 -22.02 -5.09 35.91
C VAL A 17 -22.65 -3.77 36.42
N LEU A 18 -22.33 -2.68 35.73
CA LEU A 18 -23.28 -1.60 35.45
C LEU A 18 -23.38 -1.41 33.93
N THR A 19 -24.60 -1.66 33.44
CA THR A 19 -25.09 -1.38 32.09
C THR A 19 -25.11 0.13 31.83
N GLY A 20 -24.36 0.57 30.83
CA GLY A 20 -24.53 1.89 30.19
C GLY A 20 -24.79 1.67 28.70
N CYS A 21 -25.99 2.03 28.24
CA CYS A 21 -26.37 2.00 26.83
C CYS A 21 -25.47 2.95 26.02
N GLY A 22 -24.63 2.38 25.16
CA GLY A 22 -23.88 3.09 24.13
C GLY A 22 -23.80 2.20 22.90
N GLN A 23 -24.15 2.74 21.74
CA GLN A 23 -24.18 2.05 20.46
C GLN A 23 -22.90 1.22 20.24
N LYS A 24 -23.06 -0.07 19.89
CA LYS A 24 -21.99 -0.93 19.40
C LYS A 24 -21.32 -0.27 18.18
N LYS A 25 -20.18 0.38 18.41
CA LYS A 25 -19.11 0.39 17.41
C LYS A 25 -18.49 -1.01 17.42
N PRO A 26 -18.20 -1.63 16.29
CA PRO A 26 -17.42 -2.86 16.30
C PRO A 26 -16.04 -2.55 16.91
N ASP A 27 -15.74 -3.23 18.01
CA ASP A 27 -14.41 -3.30 18.60
C ASP A 27 -13.46 -3.92 17.57
N ILE A 28 -12.60 -3.10 16.98
CA ILE A 28 -11.40 -3.59 16.28
C ILE A 28 -10.33 -3.71 17.35
N ASP A 29 -10.44 -4.75 18.17
CA ASP A 29 -9.37 -5.22 19.04
C ASP A 29 -8.39 -6.03 18.19
N ALA A 30 -7.57 -5.33 17.42
CA ALA A 30 -6.38 -5.91 16.78
C ALA A 30 -5.17 -5.14 17.29
N LYS A 31 -4.46 -5.75 18.25
CA LYS A 31 -3.07 -5.39 18.54
C LYS A 31 -2.28 -5.42 17.22
N PRO A 32 -1.44 -4.41 16.92
CA PRO A 32 -0.71 -4.36 15.67
C PRO A 32 0.29 -5.52 15.65
N GLN A 33 0.01 -6.53 14.84
CA GLN A 33 1.05 -7.42 14.37
C GLN A 33 1.91 -6.55 13.44
N GLY A 34 3.11 -6.19 13.90
CA GLY A 34 4.12 -5.60 13.04
C GLY A 34 4.31 -6.50 11.83
N THR A 35 3.69 -6.11 10.72
CA THR A 35 3.79 -6.80 9.46
C THR A 35 5.08 -6.33 8.81
N ALA A 36 5.96 -7.29 8.54
CA ALA A 36 7.10 -7.06 7.65
C ALA A 36 6.60 -6.36 6.38
N ALA A 37 7.40 -5.44 5.84
CA ALA A 37 7.10 -4.77 4.57
C ALA A 37 6.65 -5.81 3.53
N VAL A 38 5.56 -5.53 2.81
CA VAL A 38 5.11 -6.41 1.73
C VAL A 38 6.24 -6.47 0.71
N SER A 39 6.91 -7.61 0.62
CA SER A 39 7.94 -7.83 -0.40
C SER A 39 7.26 -7.81 -1.76
N GLN A 40 7.57 -6.81 -2.57
CA GLN A 40 7.22 -6.79 -3.99
C GLN A 40 7.77 -8.06 -4.64
N LYS A 41 6.98 -8.69 -5.51
CA LYS A 41 7.42 -9.88 -6.26
C LYS A 41 7.92 -9.52 -7.65
N SER A 42 7.51 -8.37 -8.16
CA SER A 42 7.85 -7.85 -9.48
C SER A 42 9.36 -7.81 -9.72
N GLN A 43 9.79 -8.43 -10.83
CA GLN A 43 11.19 -8.40 -11.25
C GLN A 43 11.48 -7.29 -12.27
N ASN A 44 10.43 -6.79 -12.93
CA ASN A 44 10.52 -5.76 -13.98
C ASN A 44 9.30 -4.81 -13.92
N TYR A 45 9.32 -3.76 -14.72
CA TYR A 45 8.25 -2.74 -14.74
C TYR A 45 6.88 -3.28 -15.15
N GLN A 46 6.81 -4.31 -16.00
CA GLN A 46 5.53 -4.91 -16.45
C GLN A 46 4.87 -5.65 -15.29
N ASP A 47 5.65 -6.45 -14.57
CA ASP A 47 5.16 -7.15 -13.37
C ASP A 47 4.72 -6.14 -12.31
N ALA A 48 5.48 -5.07 -12.11
CA ALA A 48 5.15 -4.02 -11.15
C ALA A 48 3.83 -3.32 -11.48
N LEU A 49 3.63 -2.97 -12.76
CA LEU A 49 2.37 -2.39 -13.23
C LEU A 49 1.21 -3.36 -13.06
N ALA A 50 1.39 -4.63 -13.43
CA ALA A 50 0.35 -5.64 -13.30
C ALA A 50 -0.03 -5.89 -11.83
N GLU A 51 0.96 -6.02 -10.93
CA GLU A 51 0.72 -6.18 -9.49
C GLU A 51 0.02 -4.97 -8.89
N CYS A 52 0.49 -3.75 -9.20
CA CYS A 52 -0.11 -2.51 -8.71
C CYS A 52 -1.54 -2.32 -9.25
N PHE A 53 -1.76 -2.58 -10.54
CA PHE A 53 -3.08 -2.50 -11.16
C PHE A 53 -4.03 -3.50 -10.50
N ASN A 54 -3.67 -4.79 -10.45
CA ASN A 54 -4.54 -5.80 -9.85
C ASN A 54 -4.82 -5.51 -8.37
N ALA A 55 -3.85 -4.96 -7.63
CA ALA A 55 -4.05 -4.50 -6.27
C ALA A 55 -5.03 -3.32 -6.18
N SER A 56 -5.01 -2.39 -7.14
CA SER A 56 -5.91 -1.22 -7.18
C SER A 56 -7.39 -1.56 -7.45
N PHE A 57 -7.67 -2.80 -7.85
CA PHE A 57 -9.02 -3.35 -8.09
C PHE A 57 -9.36 -4.54 -7.18
N SER A 58 -8.55 -4.83 -6.14
CA SER A 58 -8.78 -5.93 -5.21
C SER A 58 -9.27 -5.47 -3.84
N VAL A 59 -10.25 -6.18 -3.26
CA VAL A 59 -10.79 -5.92 -1.91
C VAL A 59 -9.76 -6.07 -0.78
N ASN A 60 -8.64 -6.75 -1.03
CA ASN A 60 -7.53 -6.89 -0.07
C ASN A 60 -6.20 -6.39 -0.65
N GLY A 61 -6.25 -5.57 -1.70
CA GLY A 61 -5.06 -5.11 -2.41
C GLY A 61 -4.30 -3.98 -1.71
N GLY A 62 -4.86 -3.37 -0.65
CA GLY A 62 -4.34 -2.12 -0.09
C GLY A 62 -2.85 -2.15 0.26
N GLN A 63 -2.36 -3.20 0.93
CA GLN A 63 -0.94 -3.25 1.30
C GLN A 63 -0.02 -3.26 0.08
N VAL A 64 -0.36 -4.05 -0.95
CA VAL A 64 0.38 -4.12 -2.22
C VAL A 64 0.30 -2.78 -2.93
N PHE A 65 -0.89 -2.20 -3.03
CA PHE A 65 -1.12 -0.90 -3.66
C PHE A 65 -0.24 0.19 -3.02
N TYR A 66 -0.28 0.35 -1.69
CA TYR A 66 0.54 1.36 -1.01
C TYR A 66 2.04 1.12 -1.18
N ALA A 67 2.50 -0.14 -1.23
CA ALA A 67 3.91 -0.47 -1.45
C ALA A 67 4.43 -0.05 -2.84
N TYR A 68 3.58 -0.02 -3.86
CA TYR A 68 3.92 0.49 -5.19
C TYR A 68 3.71 2.01 -5.33
N MET A 69 2.76 2.59 -4.60
CA MET A 69 2.41 4.01 -4.79
C MET A 69 3.29 4.99 -4.02
N TYR A 70 3.99 4.55 -2.96
CA TYR A 70 4.71 5.44 -2.05
C TYR A 70 6.13 4.96 -1.73
N PRO A 71 7.07 5.88 -1.45
CA PRO A 71 8.40 5.55 -0.97
C PRO A 71 8.34 4.97 0.44
N ASP A 72 9.37 4.22 0.83
CA ASP A 72 9.38 3.50 2.11
C ASP A 72 9.32 4.47 3.29
N GLU A 73 9.93 5.65 3.19
CA GLU A 73 9.88 6.70 4.22
C GLU A 73 8.45 7.17 4.53
N TYR A 74 7.59 7.25 3.49
CA TYR A 74 6.18 7.59 3.66
C TYR A 74 5.42 6.47 4.38
N ILE A 75 5.70 5.23 4.00
CA ILE A 75 5.08 4.04 4.60
C ILE A 75 5.51 3.86 6.05
N ASP A 76 6.78 4.12 6.36
CA ASP A 76 7.31 4.01 7.70
C ASP A 76 6.73 5.10 8.61
N ASP A 77 6.58 6.33 8.13
CA ASP A 77 5.88 7.37 8.91
C ASP A 77 4.41 7.00 9.19
N LEU A 78 3.70 6.39 8.24
CA LEU A 78 2.36 5.85 8.48
C LEU A 78 2.35 4.79 9.58
N LYS A 79 3.35 3.90 9.61
CA LYS A 79 3.46 2.85 10.63
C LYS A 79 3.81 3.44 11.99
N GLU A 80 4.77 4.37 12.05
CA GLU A 80 5.20 5.04 13.28
C GLU A 80 4.06 5.82 13.94
N LYS A 81 3.19 6.43 13.14
CA LYS A 81 1.98 7.13 13.63
C LYS A 81 0.80 6.19 13.91
N GLY A 82 0.93 4.89 13.64
CA GLY A 82 -0.15 3.91 13.82
C GLY A 82 -1.31 4.08 12.81
N GLU A 83 -1.07 4.78 11.70
CA GLU A 83 -2.06 5.12 10.68
C GLU A 83 -2.11 4.08 9.55
N TYR A 84 -1.04 3.30 9.36
CA TYR A 84 -0.90 2.38 8.22
C TYR A 84 -2.05 1.37 8.12
N ASP A 85 -2.34 0.63 9.19
CA ASP A 85 -3.41 -0.39 9.18
C ASP A 85 -4.78 0.23 8.90
N SER A 86 -5.06 1.41 9.49
CA SER A 86 -6.31 2.13 9.25
C SER A 86 -6.45 2.59 7.80
N THR A 87 -5.34 3.03 7.20
CA THR A 87 -5.26 3.48 5.81
C THR A 87 -5.49 2.32 4.84
N VAL A 88 -4.82 1.19 5.06
CA VAL A 88 -5.02 -0.05 4.28
C VAL A 88 -6.47 -0.56 4.42
N ASN A 89 -7.00 -0.60 5.64
CA ASN A 89 -8.37 -1.05 5.87
C ASN A 89 -9.39 -0.14 5.19
N GLN A 90 -9.18 1.18 5.24
CA GLN A 90 -10.05 2.12 4.55
C GLN A 90 -10.00 1.93 3.03
N PHE A 91 -8.82 1.72 2.47
CA PHE A 91 -8.68 1.37 1.05
C PHE A 91 -9.50 0.12 0.72
N ASN A 92 -9.28 -0.98 1.43
CA ASN A 92 -9.98 -2.25 1.22
C ASN A 92 -11.51 -2.11 1.34
N LEU A 93 -12.00 -1.40 2.35
CA LEU A 93 -13.42 -1.10 2.53
C LEU A 93 -14.01 -0.25 1.41
N ASN A 94 -13.23 0.64 0.80
CA ASN A 94 -13.68 1.41 -0.36
C ASN A 94 -13.81 0.50 -1.58
N GLN A 95 -12.88 -0.44 -1.77
CA GLN A 95 -12.93 -1.41 -2.85
C GLN A 95 -14.15 -2.34 -2.74
N GLU A 96 -14.52 -2.78 -1.53
CA GLU A 96 -15.75 -3.55 -1.32
C GLU A 96 -17.03 -2.78 -1.68
N LYS A 97 -16.99 -1.45 -1.63
CA LYS A 97 -18.15 -0.57 -1.89
C LYS A 97 -18.19 -0.06 -3.33
N ARG A 98 -17.20 -0.40 -4.15
CA ARG A 98 -17.10 0.06 -5.54
C ARG A 98 -18.04 -0.77 -6.42
N PRO A 99 -19.12 -0.19 -6.96
CA PRO A 99 -20.09 -0.94 -7.77
C PRO A 99 -19.47 -1.47 -9.07
N ASP A 100 -18.45 -0.77 -9.59
CA ASP A 100 -17.68 -1.20 -10.74
C ASP A 100 -16.91 -2.50 -10.49
N LEU A 101 -16.53 -2.78 -9.24
CA LEU A 101 -15.91 -4.05 -8.81
C LEU A 101 -16.92 -5.14 -8.46
N THR A 102 -18.17 -4.79 -8.13
CA THR A 102 -19.23 -5.78 -7.93
C THR A 102 -19.82 -6.26 -9.25
N ASP A 103 -19.74 -5.42 -10.29
CA ASP A 103 -20.30 -5.66 -11.63
C ASP A 103 -19.23 -6.13 -12.64
N GLY A 104 -18.11 -6.65 -12.16
CA GLY A 104 -17.08 -7.31 -12.97
C GLY A 104 -15.67 -7.20 -12.38
N VAL A 105 -14.76 -8.03 -12.88
CA VAL A 105 -13.36 -8.07 -12.43
C VAL A 105 -12.49 -7.34 -13.44
N TYR A 106 -11.75 -6.33 -12.97
CA TYR A 106 -10.72 -5.66 -13.76
C TYR A 106 -9.38 -6.37 -13.60
N GLU A 107 -8.73 -6.65 -14.72
CA GLU A 107 -7.41 -7.29 -14.76
C GLU A 107 -6.47 -6.55 -15.69
N PHE A 108 -5.21 -6.49 -15.31
CA PHE A 108 -4.16 -5.96 -16.18
C PHE A 108 -4.11 -6.79 -17.48
N GLY A 109 -4.07 -6.09 -18.62
CA GLY A 109 -3.94 -6.69 -19.94
C GLY A 109 -2.45 -6.84 -20.30
N SER A 110 -2.00 -6.03 -21.26
CA SER A 110 -0.62 -6.07 -21.75
C SER A 110 -0.04 -4.67 -21.93
N VAL A 111 1.27 -4.54 -21.81
CA VAL A 111 1.99 -3.34 -22.23
C VAL A 111 1.92 -3.21 -23.75
N THR A 112 1.50 -2.03 -24.22
CA THR A 112 1.43 -1.71 -25.66
C THR A 112 2.61 -0.86 -26.10
N GLU A 113 3.12 0.01 -25.23
CA GLU A 113 4.30 0.84 -25.47
C GLU A 113 5.04 1.08 -24.16
N ALA A 114 6.37 1.09 -24.20
CA ALA A 114 7.21 1.48 -23.08
C ALA A 114 8.36 2.34 -23.58
N LYS A 115 8.53 3.50 -22.96
CA LYS A 115 9.58 4.47 -23.30
C LYS A 115 10.37 4.81 -22.05
N GLU A 116 11.69 4.70 -22.12
CA GLU A 116 12.56 5.08 -21.01
C GLU A 116 12.40 6.57 -20.68
N LEU A 117 12.39 6.90 -19.39
CA LEU A 117 12.28 8.27 -18.93
C LEU A 117 13.51 9.09 -19.29
N ASN A 118 13.28 10.28 -19.85
CA ASN A 118 14.33 11.28 -20.00
C ASN A 118 14.62 12.00 -18.67
N ASP A 119 15.72 12.75 -18.63
CA ASP A 119 16.18 13.48 -17.43
C ASP A 119 15.09 14.38 -16.82
N LYS A 120 14.31 15.08 -17.66
CA LYS A 120 13.24 15.95 -17.18
C LYS A 120 12.11 15.15 -16.51
N GLN A 121 11.75 13.99 -17.07
CA GLN A 121 10.77 13.09 -16.45
C GLN A 121 11.30 12.50 -15.14
N ARG A 122 12.59 12.14 -15.07
CA ARG A 122 13.23 11.64 -13.85
C ARG A 122 13.22 12.69 -12.73
N GLU A 123 13.52 13.95 -13.04
CA GLU A 123 13.40 15.05 -12.06
C GLU A 123 11.95 15.32 -11.63
N ALA A 124 10.99 15.16 -12.54
CA ALA A 124 9.57 15.27 -12.18
C ALA A 124 9.12 14.14 -11.24
N VAL A 125 9.61 12.91 -11.45
CA VAL A 125 9.38 11.76 -10.56
C VAL A 125 9.94 12.02 -9.16
N LYS A 126 11.19 12.51 -9.07
CA LYS A 126 11.80 12.89 -7.78
C LYS A 126 10.94 13.93 -7.05
N SER A 127 10.52 14.96 -7.78
CA SER A 127 9.67 16.03 -7.25
C SER A 127 8.29 15.52 -6.79
N TYR A 128 7.71 14.56 -7.52
CA TYR A 128 6.45 13.92 -7.14
C TYR A 128 6.54 13.22 -5.78
N PHE A 129 7.56 12.39 -5.56
CA PHE A 129 7.73 11.67 -4.29
C PHE A 129 8.13 12.60 -3.14
N ALA A 130 8.98 13.60 -3.40
CA ALA A 130 9.25 14.66 -2.43
C ALA A 130 7.97 15.37 -1.99
N GLY A 131 7.08 15.71 -2.93
CA GLY A 131 5.77 16.28 -2.62
C GLY A 131 4.91 15.38 -1.74
N LYS A 132 4.90 14.06 -1.99
CA LYS A 132 4.20 13.09 -1.12
C LYS A 132 4.75 13.03 0.29
N CYS A 133 6.06 13.15 0.45
CA CYS A 133 6.69 13.17 1.77
C CYS A 133 6.50 14.53 2.47
N ASP A 134 6.45 15.63 1.73
CA ASP A 134 6.17 16.98 2.25
C ASP A 134 4.72 17.11 2.77
N GLU A 135 3.74 16.49 2.09
CA GLU A 135 2.35 16.37 2.59
C GLU A 135 2.28 15.76 4.01
N ARG A 136 3.32 15.02 4.43
CA ARG A 136 3.45 14.41 5.77
C ARG A 136 4.45 15.10 6.69
N GLY A 137 5.10 16.16 6.23
CA GLY A 137 6.08 16.94 6.99
C GLY A 137 7.42 16.24 7.19
N LEU A 138 7.80 15.31 6.29
CA LEU A 138 9.04 14.54 6.41
C LEU A 138 10.30 15.32 6.02
N GLY A 139 10.15 16.49 5.40
CA GLY A 139 11.28 17.37 5.04
C GLY A 139 12.19 16.79 3.94
N LEU A 140 11.73 15.78 3.20
CA LEU A 140 12.44 15.21 2.06
C LEU A 140 12.25 16.10 0.83
N THR A 141 13.33 16.30 0.10
CA THR A 141 13.41 17.09 -1.12
C THR A 141 13.60 16.19 -2.33
N ALA A 142 13.51 16.74 -3.54
CA ALA A 142 13.75 15.97 -4.76
C ALA A 142 15.15 15.31 -4.75
N ASP A 143 16.17 15.98 -4.19
CA ASP A 143 17.54 15.48 -4.15
C ASP A 143 17.75 14.28 -3.20
N ASP A 144 16.78 13.99 -2.33
CA ASP A 144 16.78 12.80 -1.48
C ASP A 144 16.27 11.55 -2.23
N PHE A 145 15.81 11.70 -3.48
CA PHE A 145 15.35 10.61 -4.32
C PHE A 145 16.29 10.41 -5.52
N THR A 146 16.71 9.17 -5.73
CA THR A 146 17.43 8.72 -6.92
C THR A 146 16.52 7.82 -7.74
N VAL A 147 16.36 8.12 -9.03
CA VAL A 147 15.62 7.27 -9.97
C VAL A 147 16.60 6.37 -10.71
N GLY A 148 16.51 5.07 -10.46
CA GLY A 148 17.28 4.03 -11.15
C GLY A 148 16.72 3.76 -12.55
N GLU A 149 16.04 2.64 -12.73
CA GLU A 149 15.29 2.37 -13.96
C GLU A 149 13.93 3.09 -13.95
N GLY A 150 13.43 3.46 -15.13
CA GLY A 150 12.15 4.15 -15.22
C GLY A 150 11.59 4.20 -16.63
N TYR A 151 10.28 3.94 -16.74
CA TYR A 151 9.55 3.90 -18.00
C TYR A 151 8.22 4.65 -17.90
N GLU A 152 7.87 5.37 -18.96
CA GLU A 152 6.51 5.76 -19.29
C GLU A 152 5.89 4.62 -20.10
N VAL A 153 4.77 4.08 -19.61
CA VAL A 153 4.21 2.81 -20.08
C VAL A 153 2.74 2.96 -20.40
N SER A 154 2.39 2.71 -21.66
CA SER A 154 1.01 2.52 -22.11
C SER A 154 0.64 1.05 -21.97
N TYR A 155 -0.54 0.76 -21.42
CA TYR A 155 -1.01 -0.61 -21.20
C TYR A 155 -2.51 -0.73 -21.43
N THR A 156 -2.98 -1.94 -21.71
CA THR A 156 -4.40 -2.28 -21.78
C THR A 156 -4.87 -2.93 -20.50
N TYR A 157 -6.18 -2.92 -20.26
CA TYR A 157 -6.81 -3.67 -19.19
C TYR A 157 -8.13 -4.28 -19.67
N THR A 158 -8.54 -5.34 -18.99
CA THR A 158 -9.78 -6.06 -19.30
C THR A 158 -10.80 -5.91 -18.19
N LYS A 159 -12.06 -6.13 -18.54
CA LYS A 159 -13.17 -6.34 -17.60
C LYS A 159 -13.87 -7.64 -17.97
N ASP A 160 -13.89 -8.58 -17.03
CA ASP A 160 -14.45 -9.93 -17.24
C ASP A 160 -13.86 -10.63 -18.48
N GLY A 161 -12.55 -10.45 -18.70
CA GLY A 161 -11.81 -11.00 -19.84
C GLY A 161 -12.04 -10.30 -21.19
N ASN A 162 -12.84 -9.24 -21.24
CA ASN A 162 -13.05 -8.44 -22.45
C ASN A 162 -12.23 -7.15 -22.38
N ASP A 163 -11.75 -6.67 -23.53
CA ASP A 163 -11.06 -5.38 -23.61
C ASP A 163 -11.92 -4.27 -23.00
N ALA A 164 -11.36 -3.57 -22.03
CA ALA A 164 -12.05 -2.51 -21.28
C ALA A 164 -11.40 -1.14 -21.49
N GLY A 165 -10.17 -1.08 -21.98
CA GLY A 165 -9.51 0.16 -22.34
C GLY A 165 -8.00 0.10 -22.25
N SER A 166 -7.40 1.28 -22.37
CA SER A 166 -5.98 1.51 -22.22
C SER A 166 -5.71 2.69 -21.30
N ASP A 167 -4.55 2.69 -20.67
CA ASP A 167 -4.13 3.73 -19.75
C ASP A 167 -2.61 3.95 -19.81
N LEU A 168 -2.13 5.00 -19.15
CA LEU A 168 -0.74 5.43 -19.09
C LEU A 168 -0.28 5.50 -17.64
N ALA A 169 0.92 5.00 -17.35
CA ALA A 169 1.54 5.14 -16.04
C ALA A 169 3.06 5.30 -16.17
N LEU A 170 3.68 5.83 -15.12
CA LEU A 170 5.13 5.73 -14.94
C LEU A 170 5.44 4.56 -14.00
N ALA A 171 6.40 3.72 -14.37
CA ALA A 171 6.95 2.67 -13.52
C ALA A 171 8.44 2.94 -13.31
N VAL A 172 8.85 3.12 -12.06
CA VAL A 172 10.20 3.62 -11.70
C VAL A 172 10.78 2.90 -10.50
N VAL A 173 12.09 2.68 -10.48
CA VAL A 173 12.81 2.26 -9.27
C VAL A 173 13.32 3.51 -8.57
N ILE A 174 12.96 3.70 -7.30
CA ILE A 174 13.46 4.81 -6.48
C ILE A 174 14.26 4.30 -5.30
N ASN A 175 15.43 4.89 -5.03
CA ASN A 175 16.27 4.60 -3.84
C ASN A 175 16.53 3.10 -3.58
N ASP A 176 16.54 2.26 -4.61
CA ASP A 176 16.59 0.80 -4.52
C ASP A 176 15.47 0.15 -3.67
N GLN A 177 14.36 0.87 -3.43
CA GLN A 177 13.17 0.43 -2.68
C GLN A 177 12.20 -0.43 -3.51
N GLY A 178 12.68 -1.00 -4.61
CA GLY A 178 11.85 -1.68 -5.61
C GLY A 178 11.12 -0.71 -6.55
N TRP A 179 10.15 -1.25 -7.28
CA TRP A 179 9.37 -0.51 -8.27
C TRP A 179 8.27 0.31 -7.62
N LYS A 180 8.04 1.51 -8.14
CA LYS A 180 6.92 2.37 -7.81
C LYS A 180 6.14 2.71 -9.06
N VAL A 181 4.85 2.95 -8.90
CA VAL A 181 3.92 3.24 -9.99
C VAL A 181 3.27 4.60 -9.74
N ILE A 182 3.30 5.46 -10.76
CA ILE A 182 2.60 6.75 -10.77
C ILE A 182 1.57 6.68 -11.91
N PRO A 183 0.28 6.46 -11.61
CA PRO A 183 -0.79 6.54 -12.61
C PRO A 183 -0.85 7.95 -13.21
N SER A 184 -1.08 8.04 -14.53
CA SER A 184 -1.22 9.32 -15.24
C SER A 184 -2.64 9.87 -15.24
#